data_AF-A0A938RTY4-F1
#
_entry.id   AF-A0A938RTY4-F1
#
_cell.length_a   1.000
_cell.length_b   1.000
_cell.length_c   1.000
_cell.angle_alpha   90.00
_cell.angle_beta   90.00
_cell.angle_gamma   90.00
#
_symmetry.space_group_name_H-M   'P 1'
#
loop_
_entity.id
_entity.type
_entity.pdbx_description
1 polymer ?
#
loop_
_entity_poly.entity_id
_entity_poly.type
_entity_poly.pdbx_seq_one_letter_code
_entity_poly.pdbx_strand_id
1 'polypeptide(L)'
;MRTPLRSRLAVCLLALCPQPAAADSTLSGVCPDGSVFVVQSRSSVPCANPRFVDAADLPPLRPHLLPRPYTWYVDQETRNPNNPYNLVEAAEKIRAARLGTTPGAESAQAAPSQPAPAIGAVARPAPPTPPPPAAAELRLADDELRDLVRLIGLRQADSPAQLEISDARGDARMRIQLAYSASFESWALASLGLDPSASHVFVFATLAESDTEFQPNFFVVQGGRTYRPDPTRPSEIGFLLGESGALPAGELAVGYLVVPASFEPHAAIELFWNDRSVETVLAPATGGAAPSR
;
A
#
# COMPACT_ATOMS: atom_id res chain seq x y z
N MET A 1 -41.01 -56.63 49.76
CA MET A 1 -40.29 -56.44 48.48
C MET A 1 -40.86 -55.22 47.76
N ARG A 2 -39.96 -54.41 47.20
CA ARG A 2 -40.17 -53.17 46.41
C ARG A 2 -40.39 -51.86 47.19
N THR A 3 -39.38 -51.01 47.01
CA THR A 3 -39.03 -49.73 47.61
C THR A 3 -39.64 -48.53 46.85
N PRO A 4 -39.78 -47.36 47.49
CA PRO A 4 -40.28 -46.13 46.86
C PRO A 4 -39.19 -45.33 46.13
N LEU A 5 -39.55 -44.76 44.99
CA LEU A 5 -38.76 -43.82 44.18
C LEU A 5 -38.74 -42.45 44.89
N ARG A 6 -37.56 -41.95 45.27
CA ARG A 6 -37.37 -40.57 45.78
C ARG A 6 -36.60 -39.76 44.75
N SER A 7 -37.28 -38.78 44.15
CA SER A 7 -36.69 -37.68 43.39
C SER A 7 -35.77 -36.86 44.29
N ARG A 8 -34.53 -36.63 43.84
CA ARG A 8 -33.66 -35.58 44.37
C ARG A 8 -33.42 -34.57 43.26
N LEU A 9 -33.96 -33.36 43.44
CA LEU A 9 -33.51 -32.14 42.78
C LEU A 9 -32.04 -31.91 43.15
N ALA A 10 -31.17 -31.82 42.15
CA ALA A 10 -29.81 -31.34 42.31
C ALA A 10 -29.75 -29.90 41.77
N VAL A 11 -29.56 -28.96 42.69
CA VAL A 11 -29.24 -27.55 42.43
C VAL A 11 -27.77 -27.49 42.03
N CYS A 12 -27.48 -27.09 40.78
CA CYS A 12 -26.12 -26.79 40.34
C CYS A 12 -25.76 -25.35 40.76
N LEU A 13 -24.95 -25.24 41.83
CA LEU A 13 -24.17 -24.04 42.12
C LEU A 13 -23.12 -23.83 41.01
N LEU A 14 -23.26 -22.75 40.24
CA LEU A 14 -22.22 -22.23 39.36
C LEU A 14 -21.14 -21.55 40.20
N ALA A 15 -20.06 -22.27 40.48
CA ALA A 15 -18.82 -21.70 41.00
C ALA A 15 -18.10 -20.95 39.87
N LEU A 16 -18.02 -19.62 39.97
CA LEU A 16 -17.13 -18.79 39.15
C LEU A 16 -15.67 -19.15 39.51
N CYS A 17 -15.01 -19.96 38.68
CA CYS A 17 -13.56 -20.07 38.71
C CYS A 17 -12.94 -18.83 38.03
N PRO A 18 -12.04 -18.09 38.71
CA PRO A 18 -11.24 -17.06 38.05
C PRO A 18 -10.31 -17.75 37.05
N GLN A 19 -10.45 -17.43 35.76
CA GLN A 19 -9.53 -17.92 34.74
C GLN A 19 -8.20 -17.16 34.86
N PRO A 20 -7.05 -17.87 34.93
CA PRO A 20 -5.75 -17.21 34.86
C PRO A 20 -5.63 -16.55 33.49
N ALA A 21 -5.24 -15.27 33.48
CA ALA A 21 -4.90 -14.55 32.27
C ALA A 21 -3.87 -15.36 31.49
N ALA A 22 -4.20 -15.74 30.26
CA ALA A 22 -3.27 -16.38 29.35
C ALA A 22 -2.11 -15.41 29.14
N ALA A 23 -1.00 -15.62 29.86
CA ALA A 23 0.26 -15.01 29.51
C ALA A 23 0.55 -15.50 28.09
N ASP A 24 0.60 -14.58 27.13
CA ASP A 24 1.01 -14.85 25.75
C ASP A 24 2.43 -15.38 25.80
N SER A 25 2.54 -16.69 26.00
CA SER A 25 3.81 -17.38 26.16
C SER A 25 4.42 -17.51 24.77
N THR A 26 5.08 -16.44 24.34
CA THR A 26 6.02 -16.47 23.22
C THR A 26 7.13 -17.44 23.57
N LEU A 27 7.13 -18.58 22.87
CA LEU A 27 8.14 -19.61 22.93
C LEU A 27 9.21 -19.25 21.92
N SER A 28 10.41 -18.99 22.42
CA SER A 28 11.60 -18.83 21.60
C SER A 28 12.46 -20.09 21.64
N GLY A 29 13.23 -20.31 20.58
CA GLY A 29 14.12 -21.46 20.52
C GLY A 29 15.01 -21.45 19.28
N VAL A 30 15.89 -22.44 19.24
CA VAL A 30 16.81 -22.68 18.14
C VAL A 30 16.63 -24.10 17.64
N CYS A 31 16.48 -24.26 16.33
CA CYS A 31 16.39 -25.57 15.70
C CYS A 31 17.77 -26.23 15.54
N PRO A 32 17.87 -27.56 15.33
CA PRO A 32 19.16 -28.24 15.13
C PRO A 32 19.98 -27.69 13.94
N ASP A 33 19.32 -26.98 13.02
CA ASP A 33 19.91 -26.31 11.85
C ASP A 33 20.47 -24.90 12.15
N GLY A 34 20.28 -24.39 13.39
CA GLY A 34 20.77 -23.09 13.84
C GLY A 34 19.76 -21.94 13.74
N SER A 35 18.60 -22.14 13.11
CA SER A 35 17.59 -21.10 12.94
C SER A 35 16.90 -20.73 14.26
N VAL A 36 16.68 -19.43 14.48
CA VAL A 36 15.99 -18.90 15.66
C VAL A 36 14.52 -18.63 15.33
N PHE A 37 13.62 -19.06 16.20
CA PHE A 37 12.20 -18.78 16.09
C PHE A 37 11.67 -18.11 17.35
N VAL A 38 10.61 -17.32 17.21
CA VAL A 38 9.78 -16.80 18.30
C VAL A 38 8.34 -17.04 17.88
N VAL A 39 7.65 -17.97 18.54
CA VAL A 39 6.31 -18.43 18.16
C VAL A 39 5.39 -18.46 19.37
N GLN A 40 4.09 -18.29 19.18
CA GLN A 40 3.14 -18.24 20.29
C GLN A 40 2.75 -19.64 20.84
N SER A 41 3.08 -20.74 20.14
CA SER A 41 2.73 -22.11 20.56
C SER A 41 3.76 -23.16 20.13
N ARG A 42 3.89 -24.25 20.90
CA ARG A 42 4.89 -25.32 20.63
C ARG A 42 4.64 -26.07 19.31
N SER A 43 3.39 -26.12 18.84
CA SER A 43 3.05 -26.76 17.56
C SER A 43 3.53 -25.94 16.36
N SER A 44 3.76 -24.64 16.54
CA SER A 44 4.26 -23.75 15.48
C SER A 44 5.79 -23.78 15.35
N VAL A 45 6.46 -24.71 16.03
CA VAL A 45 7.91 -24.85 15.98
C VAL A 45 8.30 -25.62 14.72
N PRO A 46 9.11 -25.04 13.82
CA PRO A 46 9.25 -25.53 12.45
C PRO A 46 10.21 -26.73 12.28
N CYS A 47 10.65 -27.36 13.37
CA CYS A 47 11.69 -28.40 13.32
C CYS A 47 11.48 -29.54 14.34
N ALA A 48 12.02 -30.73 14.03
CA ALA A 48 12.06 -31.86 14.95
C ALA A 48 13.22 -31.70 15.95
N ASN A 49 12.94 -31.86 17.24
CA ASN A 49 13.88 -31.65 18.37
C ASN A 49 14.41 -30.20 18.51
N PRO A 50 13.53 -29.20 18.62
CA PRO A 50 13.95 -27.82 18.89
C PRO A 50 14.61 -27.69 20.26
N ARG A 51 15.62 -26.85 20.35
CA ARG A 51 16.19 -26.43 21.63
C ARG A 51 15.52 -25.12 22.04
N PHE A 52 14.51 -25.22 22.91
CA PHE A 52 13.89 -24.04 23.49
C PHE A 52 14.88 -23.29 24.38
N VAL A 53 14.95 -21.98 24.20
CA VAL A 53 15.80 -21.07 24.97
C VAL A 53 15.00 -19.82 25.29
N ASP A 54 15.22 -19.25 26.46
CA ASP A 54 14.58 -18.00 26.87
C ASP A 54 14.97 -16.89 25.89
N ALA A 55 14.06 -15.94 25.64
CA ALA A 55 14.31 -14.82 24.73
C ALA A 55 15.51 -13.98 25.19
N ALA A 56 15.80 -13.95 26.50
CA ALA A 56 16.97 -13.28 27.07
C ALA A 56 18.31 -13.97 26.77
N ASP A 57 18.28 -15.28 26.48
CA ASP A 57 19.47 -16.09 26.18
C ASP A 57 19.75 -16.17 24.68
N LEU A 58 18.87 -15.60 23.84
CA LEU A 58 19.12 -15.47 22.41
C LEU A 58 20.20 -14.40 22.14
N PRO A 59 21.16 -14.67 21.23
CA PRO A 59 22.17 -13.68 20.88
C PRO A 59 21.51 -12.43 20.25
N PRO A 60 22.05 -11.22 20.50
CA PRO A 60 21.45 -9.97 20.06
C PRO A 60 21.27 -9.93 18.54
N LEU A 61 20.02 -9.77 18.12
CA LEU A 61 19.62 -9.69 16.72
C LEU A 61 20.03 -8.33 16.14
N ARG A 62 20.74 -8.34 15.00
CA ARG A 62 21.20 -7.13 14.31
C ARG A 62 20.02 -6.23 13.84
N PRO A 63 20.19 -4.90 13.71
CA PRO A 63 19.11 -3.92 13.47
C PRO A 63 18.24 -4.10 12.20
N HIS A 64 18.73 -4.76 11.16
CA HIS A 64 17.96 -5.13 9.95
C HIS A 64 16.97 -6.27 10.22
N LEU A 65 16.93 -6.77 11.45
CA LEU A 65 16.00 -7.76 11.96
C LEU A 65 15.18 -7.18 13.15
N LEU A 66 15.17 -5.82 13.21
CA LEU A 66 14.47 -4.78 14.01
C LEU A 66 13.20 -4.08 13.43
N PRO A 67 12.02 -3.92 14.08
CA PRO A 67 10.88 -3.13 13.51
C PRO A 67 10.92 -1.58 13.80
N ARG A 68 10.17 -0.76 13.00
CA ARG A 68 10.38 0.70 12.73
C ARG A 68 9.47 1.77 13.45
N PRO A 69 9.85 3.10 13.46
CA PRO A 69 9.52 4.08 14.54
C PRO A 69 8.93 5.50 14.18
N TYR A 70 8.54 6.27 15.23
CA TYR A 70 8.03 7.66 15.47
C TYR A 70 7.88 8.77 14.37
N THR A 71 8.58 8.77 13.24
CA THR A 71 8.53 9.88 12.24
C THR A 71 7.17 10.04 11.54
N TRP A 72 6.33 9.03 11.70
CA TRP A 72 4.98 8.92 11.19
C TRP A 72 3.98 9.93 11.81
N TYR A 73 4.16 10.28 13.09
CA TYR A 73 3.25 11.15 13.83
C TYR A 73 3.32 12.62 13.38
N VAL A 74 4.52 13.10 13.06
CA VAL A 74 4.76 14.50 12.69
C VAL A 74 4.18 14.86 11.31
N ASP A 75 4.19 13.90 10.38
CA ASP A 75 3.65 14.06 9.02
C ASP A 75 2.11 14.04 9.00
N GLN A 76 1.49 13.32 9.95
CA GLN A 76 0.04 13.33 10.18
C GLN A 76 -0.44 14.67 10.74
N GLU A 77 0.29 15.23 11.71
CA GLU A 77 -0.10 16.50 12.35
C GLU A 77 -0.09 17.69 11.37
N THR A 78 0.86 17.73 10.43
CA THR A 78 1.01 18.82 9.45
C THR A 78 -0.09 18.81 8.38
N ARG A 79 -0.67 17.64 8.09
CA ARG A 79 -1.72 17.47 7.07
C ARG A 79 -3.14 17.52 7.62
N ASN A 80 -3.30 17.62 8.94
CA ASN A 80 -4.62 17.72 9.56
C ASN A 80 -5.26 19.08 9.25
N PRO A 81 -6.39 19.15 8.51
CA PRO A 81 -7.04 20.42 8.17
C PRO A 81 -7.61 21.15 9.40
N ASN A 82 -7.81 20.43 10.51
CA ASN A 82 -8.23 20.99 11.79
C ASN A 82 -7.05 21.38 12.69
N ASN A 83 -5.81 21.27 12.20
CA ASN A 83 -4.65 21.78 12.90
C ASN A 83 -4.78 23.32 13.03
N PRO A 84 -4.61 23.89 14.24
CA PRO A 84 -4.71 25.34 14.47
C PRO A 84 -3.92 26.19 13.48
N TYR A 85 -2.74 25.72 13.03
CA TYR A 85 -1.92 26.43 12.05
C TYR A 85 -2.57 26.49 10.66
N ASN A 86 -3.12 25.37 10.18
CA ASN A 86 -3.77 25.27 8.87
C ASN A 86 -5.08 26.10 8.81
N LEU A 87 -5.79 26.24 9.93
CA LEU A 87 -7.01 27.05 10.02
C LEU A 87 -6.74 28.56 9.92
N VAL A 88 -5.62 29.04 10.48
CA VAL A 88 -5.23 30.46 10.38
C VAL A 88 -4.87 30.81 8.94
N GLU A 89 -4.09 29.97 8.25
CA GLU A 89 -3.74 30.17 6.84
C GLU A 89 -4.98 30.19 5.93
N ALA A 90 -5.94 29.30 6.18
CA ALA A 90 -7.19 29.25 5.42
C ALA A 90 -8.02 30.53 5.63
N ALA A 91 -8.08 31.06 6.86
CA ALA A 91 -8.81 32.28 7.17
C ALA A 91 -8.18 33.52 6.52
N GLU A 92 -6.85 33.60 6.46
CA GLU A 92 -6.14 34.69 5.78
C GLU A 92 -6.39 34.67 4.26
N LYS A 93 -6.33 33.49 3.63
CA LYS A 93 -6.63 33.31 2.20
C LYS A 93 -8.04 33.77 1.83
N ILE A 94 -9.04 33.44 2.66
CA ILE A 94 -10.43 33.88 2.44
C ILE A 94 -10.57 35.40 2.57
N ARG A 95 -9.89 35.99 3.56
CA ARG A 95 -9.93 37.45 3.79
C ARG A 95 -9.27 38.21 2.63
N ALA A 96 -8.13 37.73 2.14
CA ALA A 96 -7.46 38.29 0.96
C ALA A 96 -8.34 38.23 -0.30
N ALA A 97 -8.96 37.07 -0.56
CA ALA A 97 -9.84 36.89 -1.71
C ALA A 97 -11.06 37.84 -1.69
N ARG A 98 -11.62 38.13 -0.51
CA ARG A 98 -12.79 39.01 -0.38
C ARG A 98 -12.49 40.49 -0.60
N LEU A 99 -11.27 40.95 -0.30
CA LEU A 99 -10.90 42.36 -0.45
C LEU A 99 -10.48 42.70 -1.89
N GLY A 100 -10.49 41.72 -2.81
CA GLY A 100 -10.01 41.90 -4.18
C GLY A 100 -8.50 42.17 -4.26
N THR A 101 -7.81 42.11 -3.11
CA THR A 101 -6.37 42.25 -3.02
C THR A 101 -5.77 40.89 -3.29
N THR A 102 -5.36 40.64 -4.54
CA THR A 102 -4.46 39.53 -4.86
C THR A 102 -3.17 39.76 -4.06
N PRO A 103 -2.77 38.86 -3.14
CA PRO A 103 -1.52 39.04 -2.43
C PRO A 103 -0.35 38.84 -3.42
N GLY A 104 0.39 39.93 -3.68
CA GLY A 104 1.79 39.90 -4.09
C GLY A 104 2.13 39.17 -5.39
N ALA A 105 1.74 39.74 -6.55
CA ALA A 105 2.56 39.62 -7.74
C ALA A 105 3.65 40.70 -7.68
N GLU A 106 4.84 40.37 -7.20
CA GLU A 106 6.02 41.23 -7.37
C GLU A 106 6.54 41.09 -8.81
N SER A 107 6.21 42.12 -9.60
CA SER A 107 7.06 42.78 -10.61
C SER A 107 7.61 41.95 -11.78
N ALA A 108 6.79 41.85 -12.84
CA ALA A 108 7.29 41.80 -14.21
C ALA A 108 7.65 43.22 -14.68
N GLN A 109 8.94 43.44 -14.95
CA GLN A 109 9.45 44.70 -15.49
C GLN A 109 9.28 44.73 -17.02
N ALA A 110 8.67 45.81 -17.49
CA ALA A 110 8.20 46.04 -18.85
C ALA A 110 9.30 46.08 -19.91
N ALA A 111 9.04 45.45 -21.07
CA ALA A 111 9.76 45.70 -22.32
C ALA A 111 8.89 46.61 -23.24
N PRO A 112 9.48 47.62 -23.91
CA PRO A 112 8.73 48.57 -24.71
C PRO A 112 8.47 48.09 -26.15
N SER A 113 7.39 48.63 -26.71
CA SER A 113 6.79 48.34 -28.01
C SER A 113 7.57 48.83 -29.24
N GLN A 114 7.58 47.99 -30.28
CA GLN A 114 7.47 48.27 -31.75
C GLN A 114 8.59 49.07 -32.46
N PRO A 115 8.89 48.81 -33.77
CA PRO A 115 7.90 48.80 -34.87
C PRO A 115 8.05 47.76 -36.01
N ALA A 116 6.95 47.58 -36.75
CA ALA A 116 6.84 46.96 -38.09
C ALA A 116 7.70 47.71 -39.14
N PRO A 117 8.04 47.20 -40.36
CA PRO A 117 7.20 46.36 -41.24
C PRO A 117 7.92 45.29 -42.12
N ALA A 118 7.15 44.41 -42.80
CA ALA A 118 7.33 44.07 -44.22
C ALA A 118 6.28 43.04 -44.70
N ILE A 119 5.89 43.21 -45.95
CA ILE A 119 4.81 42.56 -46.70
C ILE A 119 5.28 41.23 -47.29
N GLY A 120 4.40 40.22 -47.27
CA GLY A 120 4.36 39.17 -48.30
C GLY A 120 4.97 37.81 -47.94
N ALA A 121 4.16 36.88 -47.44
CA ALA A 121 4.34 35.45 -47.67
C ALA A 121 2.97 34.75 -47.52
N VAL A 122 2.53 34.09 -48.59
CA VAL A 122 1.29 33.31 -48.62
C VAL A 122 1.46 32.11 -47.67
N ALA A 123 0.75 32.13 -46.54
CA ALA A 123 0.77 31.04 -45.57
C ALA A 123 0.07 29.81 -46.16
N ARG A 124 0.86 28.76 -46.41
CA ARG A 124 0.37 27.41 -46.70
C ARG A 124 -0.43 26.93 -45.48
N PRO A 125 -1.65 26.39 -45.62
CA PRO A 125 -2.39 25.87 -44.48
C PRO A 125 -1.57 24.77 -43.79
N ALA A 126 -1.37 24.93 -42.49
CA ALA A 126 -0.71 23.94 -41.66
C ALA A 126 -1.50 22.61 -41.75
N PRO A 127 -0.81 21.46 -41.87
CA PRO A 127 -1.49 20.16 -41.81
C PRO A 127 -2.23 20.05 -40.47
N PRO A 128 -3.44 19.46 -40.45
CA PRO A 128 -4.18 19.26 -39.22
C PRO A 128 -3.30 18.51 -38.23
N THR A 129 -3.05 19.12 -37.07
CA THR A 129 -2.41 18.45 -35.94
C THR A 129 -3.18 17.15 -35.69
N PRO A 130 -2.54 15.97 -35.76
CA PRO A 130 -3.23 14.74 -35.46
C PRO A 130 -3.83 14.84 -34.05
N PRO A 131 -5.06 14.35 -33.83
CA PRO A 131 -5.62 14.30 -32.49
C PRO A 131 -4.63 13.57 -31.57
N PRO A 132 -4.41 14.04 -30.33
CA PRO A 132 -3.57 13.32 -29.38
C PRO A 132 -4.08 11.87 -29.30
N PRO A 133 -3.17 10.87 -29.28
CA PRO A 133 -3.59 9.49 -29.14
C PRO A 133 -4.47 9.40 -27.89
N ALA A 134 -5.69 8.85 -28.05
CA ALA A 134 -6.55 8.56 -26.92
C ALA A 134 -5.72 7.76 -25.91
N ALA A 135 -5.67 8.22 -24.66
CA ALA A 135 -4.91 7.55 -23.62
C ALA A 135 -5.29 6.06 -23.63
N ALA A 136 -4.32 5.19 -23.93
CA ALA A 136 -4.57 3.77 -24.08
C ALA A 136 -4.98 3.22 -22.70
N GLU A 137 -6.27 2.96 -22.52
CA GLU A 137 -6.76 2.23 -21.35
C GLU A 137 -6.30 0.78 -21.46
N LEU A 138 -5.59 0.28 -20.44
CA LEU A 138 -5.30 -1.14 -20.32
C LEU A 138 -6.61 -1.90 -20.10
N ARG A 139 -6.89 -2.86 -20.98
CA ARG A 139 -8.04 -3.75 -20.87
C ARG A 139 -7.57 -5.19 -20.89
N LEU A 140 -7.95 -5.94 -19.86
CA LEU A 140 -7.76 -7.38 -19.77
C LEU A 140 -9.10 -8.07 -20.04
N ALA A 141 -9.04 -9.28 -20.57
CA ALA A 141 -10.19 -10.18 -20.59
C ALA A 141 -10.51 -10.69 -19.18
N ASP A 142 -11.75 -11.14 -18.94
CA ASP A 142 -12.21 -11.57 -17.61
C ASP A 142 -11.41 -12.75 -17.04
N ASP A 143 -10.93 -13.65 -17.89
CA ASP A 143 -10.06 -14.77 -17.53
C ASP A 143 -8.65 -14.30 -17.18
N GLU A 144 -8.07 -13.38 -17.95
CA GLU A 144 -6.77 -12.76 -17.66
C GLU A 144 -6.81 -11.99 -16.33
N LEU A 145 -7.89 -11.26 -16.08
CA LEU A 145 -8.10 -10.54 -14.82
C LEU A 145 -8.19 -11.49 -13.63
N ARG A 146 -8.93 -12.61 -13.77
CA ARG A 146 -9.01 -13.65 -12.74
C ARG A 146 -7.64 -14.26 -12.45
N ASP A 147 -6.86 -14.52 -13.49
CA ASP A 147 -5.50 -15.04 -13.37
C ASP A 147 -4.56 -14.02 -12.71
N LEU A 148 -4.71 -12.73 -13.02
CA LEU A 148 -3.96 -11.66 -12.36
C LEU A 148 -4.26 -11.58 -10.87
N VAL A 149 -5.54 -11.62 -10.46
CA VAL A 149 -5.95 -11.63 -9.05
C VAL A 149 -5.39 -12.85 -8.34
N ARG A 150 -5.44 -14.02 -8.98
CA ARG A 150 -4.84 -15.24 -8.44
C ARG A 150 -3.32 -15.11 -8.28
N LEU A 151 -2.64 -14.51 -9.26
CA LEU A 151 -1.20 -14.26 -9.19
C LEU A 151 -0.87 -13.33 -8.02
N ILE A 152 -1.62 -12.24 -7.83
CA ILE A 152 -1.43 -11.32 -6.69
C ILE A 152 -1.56 -12.08 -5.36
N GLY A 153 -2.60 -12.90 -5.22
CA GLY A 153 -2.82 -13.72 -4.03
C GLY A 153 -1.70 -14.74 -3.78
N LEU A 154 -1.22 -15.42 -4.83
CA LEU A 154 -0.09 -16.35 -4.73
C LEU A 154 1.19 -15.62 -4.33
N ARG A 155 1.42 -14.42 -4.87
CA ARG A 155 2.60 -13.60 -4.54
C ARG A 155 2.65 -13.19 -3.08
N GLN A 156 1.51 -13.02 -2.40
CA GLN A 156 1.51 -12.70 -0.98
C GLN A 156 2.14 -13.79 -0.11
N ALA A 157 2.17 -15.05 -0.56
CA ALA A 157 2.84 -16.13 0.17
C ALA A 157 4.37 -16.05 0.07
N ASP A 158 4.90 -15.63 -1.08
CA ASP A 158 6.34 -15.54 -1.34
C ASP A 158 6.92 -14.18 -0.91
N SER A 159 6.13 -13.11 -1.08
CA SER A 159 6.48 -11.74 -0.76
C SER A 159 5.24 -10.99 -0.27
N PRO A 160 5.00 -11.01 1.06
CA PRO A 160 3.89 -10.29 1.65
C PRO A 160 4.00 -8.79 1.37
N ALA A 161 2.99 -8.23 0.72
CA ALA A 161 2.90 -6.83 0.34
C ALA A 161 1.46 -6.37 0.52
N GLN A 162 0.91 -6.65 1.71
CA GLN A 162 -0.47 -6.35 2.05
C GLN A 162 -0.59 -5.21 3.06
N LEU A 163 -1.60 -4.38 2.85
CA LEU A 163 -2.06 -3.35 3.77
C LEU A 163 -3.45 -3.76 4.26
N GLU A 164 -3.60 -3.91 5.57
CA GLU A 164 -4.89 -4.14 6.21
C GLU A 164 -5.39 -2.83 6.82
N ILE A 165 -6.59 -2.43 6.41
CA ILE A 165 -7.23 -1.18 6.82
C ILE A 165 -8.38 -1.57 7.73
N SER A 166 -8.27 -1.20 9.00
CA SER A 166 -9.34 -1.37 9.98
C SER A 166 -10.02 -0.02 10.26
N ASP A 167 -11.27 -0.08 10.71
CA ASP A 167 -12.00 1.09 11.19
C ASP A 167 -11.56 1.49 12.62
N ALA A 168 -12.21 2.50 13.21
CA ALA A 168 -11.92 2.98 14.56
C ALA A 168 -12.21 1.95 15.68
N ARG A 169 -12.96 0.88 15.37
CA ARG A 169 -13.27 -0.22 16.29
C ARG A 169 -12.28 -1.38 16.15
N GLY A 170 -11.42 -1.34 15.13
CA GLY A 170 -10.50 -2.42 14.80
C GLY A 170 -11.09 -3.45 13.84
N ASP A 171 -12.33 -3.25 13.37
CA ASP A 171 -12.96 -4.14 12.40
C ASP A 171 -12.31 -3.93 11.02
N ALA A 172 -11.98 -5.03 10.34
CA ALA A 172 -11.38 -4.97 9.02
C ALA A 172 -12.36 -4.32 8.02
N ARG A 173 -11.88 -3.31 7.31
CA ARG A 173 -12.67 -2.52 6.36
C ARG A 173 -12.26 -2.82 4.93
N MET A 174 -10.95 -2.93 4.70
CA MET A 174 -10.40 -3.12 3.37
C MET A 174 -9.02 -3.75 3.46
N ARG A 175 -8.66 -4.51 2.43
CA ARG A 175 -7.33 -5.07 2.27
C ARG A 175 -6.79 -4.73 0.89
N ILE A 176 -5.58 -4.17 0.84
CA ILE A 176 -4.87 -3.87 -0.41
C ILE A 176 -3.68 -4.81 -0.50
N GLN A 177 -3.55 -5.54 -1.59
CA GLN A 177 -2.44 -6.45 -1.87
C GLN A 177 -1.70 -5.95 -3.09
N LEU A 178 -0.37 -5.82 -2.99
CA LEU A 178 0.48 -5.44 -4.11
C LEU A 178 1.31 -6.63 -4.58
N ALA A 179 1.62 -6.70 -5.86
CA ALA A 179 2.50 -7.71 -6.40
C ALA A 179 3.27 -7.19 -7.62
N TYR A 180 4.29 -7.94 -7.98
CA TYR A 180 5.04 -7.73 -9.21
C TYR A 180 5.00 -8.98 -10.09
N SER A 181 4.88 -8.75 -11.39
CA SER A 181 4.97 -9.78 -12.42
C SER A 181 5.66 -9.21 -13.65
N ALA A 182 6.84 -9.73 -13.99
CA ALA A 182 7.60 -9.30 -15.16
C ALA A 182 6.85 -9.49 -16.48
N SER A 183 6.02 -10.54 -16.59
CA SER A 183 5.19 -10.78 -17.77
C SER A 183 4.08 -9.74 -17.91
N PHE A 184 3.41 -9.40 -16.81
CA PHE A 184 2.40 -8.36 -16.80
C PHE A 184 3.03 -6.98 -17.07
N GLU A 185 4.16 -6.67 -16.44
CA GLU A 185 4.91 -5.42 -16.67
C GLU A 185 5.24 -5.22 -18.15
N SER A 186 5.82 -6.24 -18.80
CA SER A 186 6.19 -6.17 -20.21
C SER A 186 4.98 -5.87 -21.10
N TRP A 187 3.84 -6.51 -20.83
CA TRP A 187 2.59 -6.27 -21.56
C TRP A 187 2.00 -4.88 -21.29
N ALA A 188 1.98 -4.46 -20.01
CA ALA A 188 1.41 -3.19 -19.59
C ALA A 188 2.20 -2.01 -20.15
N LEU A 189 3.54 -2.05 -20.07
CA LEU A 189 4.41 -1.01 -20.63
C LEU A 189 4.25 -0.89 -22.15
N ALA A 190 4.20 -2.03 -22.86
CA ALA A 190 3.96 -2.04 -24.31
C ALA A 190 2.60 -1.44 -24.68
N SER A 191 1.56 -1.79 -23.92
CA SER A 191 0.19 -1.33 -24.15
C SER A 191 0.00 0.15 -23.80
N LEU A 192 0.72 0.66 -22.80
CA LEU A 192 0.75 2.09 -22.43
C LEU A 192 1.69 2.92 -23.32
N GLY A 193 2.52 2.30 -24.16
CA GLY A 193 3.53 2.99 -24.96
C GLY A 193 4.66 3.59 -24.12
N LEU A 194 5.00 2.96 -23.00
CA LEU A 194 6.03 3.40 -22.06
C LEU A 194 7.36 2.67 -22.31
N ASP A 195 8.46 3.36 -22.03
CA ASP A 195 9.81 2.82 -22.19
C ASP A 195 10.14 1.85 -21.02
N PRO A 196 10.42 0.56 -21.31
CA PRO A 196 10.76 -0.42 -20.28
C PRO A 196 12.08 -0.18 -19.57
N SER A 197 12.96 0.67 -20.11
CA SER A 197 14.18 1.09 -19.41
C SER A 197 13.95 2.23 -18.42
N ALA A 198 12.79 2.89 -18.50
CA ALA A 198 12.47 4.09 -17.71
C ALA A 198 11.38 3.85 -16.66
N SER A 199 10.68 2.72 -16.69
CA SER A 199 9.51 2.48 -15.83
C SER A 199 9.36 1.01 -15.42
N HIS A 200 8.80 0.82 -14.23
CA HIS A 200 8.29 -0.46 -13.74
C HIS A 200 6.79 -0.39 -13.51
N VAL A 201 6.12 -1.56 -13.52
CA VAL A 201 4.69 -1.68 -13.27
C VAL A 201 4.44 -2.64 -12.11
N PHE A 202 3.80 -2.12 -11.07
CA PHE A 202 3.28 -2.90 -9.95
C PHE A 202 1.78 -3.09 -10.14
N VAL A 203 1.25 -4.21 -9.67
CA VAL A 203 -0.19 -4.47 -9.68
C VAL A 203 -0.72 -4.47 -8.26
N PHE A 204 -1.95 -3.99 -8.09
CA PHE A 204 -2.65 -4.03 -6.82
C PHE A 204 -4.05 -4.64 -6.96
N ALA A 205 -4.50 -5.30 -5.91
CA ALA A 205 -5.87 -5.74 -5.72
C ALA A 205 -6.37 -5.22 -4.38
N THR A 206 -7.56 -4.63 -4.37
CA THR A 206 -8.20 -4.06 -3.19
C THR A 206 -9.54 -4.74 -2.99
N LEU A 207 -9.72 -5.42 -1.85
CA LEU A 207 -10.99 -6.04 -1.45
C LEU A 207 -11.60 -5.22 -0.31
N ALA A 208 -12.84 -4.79 -0.47
CA ALA A 208 -13.61 -4.18 0.61
C ALA A 208 -14.31 -5.24 1.45
N GLU A 209 -14.11 -5.21 2.77
CA GLU A 209 -14.85 -6.06 3.72
C GLU A 209 -16.13 -5.37 4.21
N SER A 210 -16.17 -4.04 4.16
CA SER A 210 -17.36 -3.21 4.38
C SER A 210 -17.37 -2.03 3.42
N ASP A 211 -18.53 -1.38 3.29
CA ASP A 211 -18.69 -0.21 2.41
C ASP A 211 -17.63 0.85 2.72
N THR A 212 -16.79 1.12 1.74
CA THR A 212 -15.63 1.99 1.90
C THR A 212 -15.43 2.90 0.71
N GLU A 213 -14.50 3.82 0.85
CA GLU A 213 -13.96 4.59 -0.26
C GLU A 213 -12.51 4.16 -0.49
N PHE A 214 -12.16 3.90 -1.74
CA PHE A 214 -10.81 3.61 -2.19
C PHE A 214 -10.36 4.70 -3.17
N GLN A 215 -9.48 5.57 -2.70
CA GLN A 215 -8.72 6.48 -3.56
C GLN A 215 -7.29 5.97 -3.65
N PRO A 216 -6.73 5.75 -4.85
CA PRO A 216 -5.44 5.07 -4.98
C PRO A 216 -4.27 6.06 -4.80
N ASN A 217 -4.17 6.65 -3.62
CA ASN A 217 -3.17 7.67 -3.27
C ASN A 217 -1.85 7.07 -2.78
N PHE A 218 -1.33 6.11 -3.53
CA PHE A 218 -0.11 5.41 -3.17
C PHE A 218 1.09 6.36 -3.08
N PHE A 219 2.05 5.99 -2.22
CA PHE A 219 3.34 6.65 -2.11
C PHE A 219 4.43 5.59 -1.95
N VAL A 220 5.47 5.67 -2.76
CA VAL A 220 6.50 4.64 -2.90
C VAL A 220 7.83 5.19 -2.39
N VAL A 221 8.51 4.44 -1.53
CA VAL A 221 9.80 4.81 -0.97
C VAL A 221 10.81 3.69 -1.18
N GLN A 222 11.99 4.02 -1.69
CA GLN A 222 13.09 3.07 -1.83
C GLN A 222 14.45 3.77 -1.73
N GLY A 223 15.26 3.38 -0.74
CA GLY A 223 16.63 3.87 -0.60
C GLY A 223 16.74 5.40 -0.47
N GLY A 224 15.79 6.04 0.23
CA GLY A 224 15.74 7.50 0.39
C GLY A 224 15.10 8.24 -0.78
N ARG A 225 14.74 7.55 -1.87
CA ARG A 225 13.94 8.10 -2.97
C ARG A 225 12.46 7.94 -2.67
N THR A 226 11.66 8.88 -3.14
CA THR A 226 10.21 8.89 -2.97
C THR A 226 9.53 9.16 -4.30
N TYR A 227 8.38 8.55 -4.52
CA TYR A 227 7.57 8.75 -5.71
C TYR A 227 6.10 8.67 -5.37
N ARG A 228 5.31 9.57 -5.95
CA ARG A 228 3.85 9.64 -5.77
C ARG A 228 3.20 9.61 -7.13
N PRO A 229 2.61 8.48 -7.57
CA PRO A 229 1.81 8.44 -8.79
C PRO A 229 0.64 9.43 -8.67
N ASP A 230 0.33 10.11 -9.77
CA ASP A 230 -0.81 11.00 -9.88
C ASP A 230 -2.07 10.23 -10.27
N PRO A 231 -3.09 10.13 -9.39
CA PRO A 231 -4.33 9.39 -9.65
C PRO A 231 -5.14 9.91 -10.84
N THR A 232 -4.83 11.11 -11.35
CA THR A 232 -5.50 11.68 -12.52
C THR A 232 -4.82 11.30 -13.84
N ARG A 233 -3.66 10.63 -13.80
CA ARG A 233 -2.88 10.25 -14.98
C ARG A 233 -2.86 8.73 -15.16
N PRO A 234 -3.64 8.17 -16.12
CA PRO A 234 -3.68 6.73 -16.39
C PRO A 234 -2.31 6.11 -16.70
N SER A 235 -1.37 6.90 -17.23
CA SER A 235 0.01 6.47 -17.46
C SER A 235 0.81 6.23 -16.18
N GLU A 236 0.33 6.68 -15.02
CA GLU A 236 0.97 6.47 -13.71
C GLU A 236 0.18 5.53 -12.82
N ILE A 237 -1.16 5.54 -12.91
CA ILE A 237 -2.02 4.63 -12.18
C ILE A 237 -3.36 4.46 -12.88
N GLY A 238 -3.83 3.22 -12.97
CA GLY A 238 -5.09 2.90 -13.62
C GLY A 238 -5.77 1.67 -13.03
N PHE A 239 -7.04 1.52 -13.37
CA PHE A 239 -7.89 0.41 -12.94
C PHE A 239 -8.13 -0.55 -14.11
N LEU A 240 -8.02 -1.84 -13.83
CA LEU A 240 -8.35 -2.96 -14.71
C LEU A 240 -9.73 -3.53 -14.36
N LEU A 241 -10.12 -3.42 -13.09
CA LEU A 241 -11.44 -3.75 -12.55
C LEU A 241 -11.82 -2.71 -11.50
N GLY A 242 -13.08 -2.26 -11.53
CA GLY A 242 -13.58 -1.23 -10.62
C GLY A 242 -13.06 0.17 -10.98
N GLU A 243 -13.18 1.09 -10.04
CA GLU A 243 -12.78 2.49 -10.21
C GLU A 243 -12.34 3.11 -8.88
N SER A 244 -11.79 4.33 -8.93
CA SER A 244 -11.51 5.13 -7.74
C SER A 244 -12.81 5.70 -7.18
N GLY A 245 -13.01 5.61 -5.86
CA GLY A 245 -14.17 6.15 -5.18
C GLY A 245 -14.85 5.10 -4.31
N ALA A 246 -16.18 5.04 -4.35
CA ALA A 246 -16.94 4.10 -3.53
C ALA A 246 -16.63 2.64 -3.91
N LEU A 247 -16.30 1.82 -2.92
CA LEU A 247 -16.06 0.39 -3.05
C LEU A 247 -17.00 -0.35 -2.07
N PRO A 248 -18.12 -0.91 -2.57
CA PRO A 248 -19.08 -1.64 -1.74
C PRO A 248 -18.48 -2.87 -1.05
N ALA A 249 -19.10 -3.29 0.05
CA ALA A 249 -18.69 -4.50 0.76
C ALA A 249 -18.68 -5.73 -0.16
N GLY A 250 -17.58 -6.48 -0.15
CA GLY A 250 -17.36 -7.68 -0.97
C GLY A 250 -16.89 -7.39 -2.40
N GLU A 251 -16.83 -6.13 -2.83
CA GLU A 251 -16.34 -5.74 -4.14
C GLU A 251 -14.81 -5.70 -4.21
N LEU A 252 -14.30 -5.95 -5.41
CA LEU A 252 -12.88 -5.99 -5.73
C LEU A 252 -12.55 -4.88 -6.74
N ALA A 253 -11.53 -4.09 -6.43
CA ALA A 253 -10.86 -3.23 -7.41
C ALA A 253 -9.48 -3.81 -7.73
N VAL A 254 -9.10 -3.81 -9.01
CA VAL A 254 -7.78 -4.27 -9.47
C VAL A 254 -7.18 -3.18 -10.33
N GLY A 255 -5.92 -2.87 -10.14
CA GLY A 255 -5.24 -1.84 -10.90
C GLY A 255 -3.74 -2.02 -10.96
N TYR A 256 -3.09 -1.01 -11.53
CA TYR A 256 -1.64 -0.97 -11.70
C TYR A 256 -1.10 0.40 -11.31
N LEU A 257 0.17 0.40 -10.93
CA LEU A 257 0.98 1.54 -10.54
C LEU A 257 2.23 1.52 -11.41
N VAL A 258 2.49 2.61 -12.14
CA VAL A 258 3.74 2.81 -12.89
C VAL A 258 4.68 3.67 -12.06
N VAL A 259 5.87 3.13 -11.78
CA VAL A 259 6.93 3.83 -11.05
C VAL A 259 8.16 4.02 -11.95
N PRO A 260 9.03 5.02 -11.69
CA PRO A 260 10.29 5.14 -12.40
C PRO A 260 11.15 3.88 -12.27
N ALA A 261 11.96 3.54 -13.29
CA ALA A 261 12.89 2.41 -13.27
C ALA A 261 13.89 2.45 -12.12
N SER A 262 14.07 3.61 -11.48
CA SER A 262 14.89 3.71 -10.28
C SER A 262 14.30 2.94 -9.09
N PHE A 263 13.00 2.59 -9.10
CA PHE A 263 12.33 1.80 -8.06
C PHE A 263 12.36 0.30 -8.39
N GLU A 264 13.45 -0.35 -7.98
CA GLU A 264 13.76 -1.73 -8.34
C GLU A 264 12.84 -2.72 -7.59
N PRO A 265 12.04 -3.56 -8.29
CA PRO A 265 11.13 -4.52 -7.64
C PRO A 265 11.87 -5.60 -6.85
N HIS A 266 13.16 -5.81 -7.14
CA HIS A 266 14.03 -6.80 -6.48
C HIS A 266 14.67 -6.30 -5.19
N ALA A 267 14.50 -5.01 -4.85
CA ALA A 267 14.99 -4.43 -3.60
C ALA A 267 13.81 -4.09 -2.67
N ALA A 268 14.11 -3.82 -1.40
CA ALA A 268 13.09 -3.42 -0.44
C ALA A 268 12.45 -2.10 -0.88
N ILE A 269 11.12 -2.09 -0.97
CA ILE A 269 10.27 -0.94 -1.27
C ILE A 269 9.30 -0.80 -0.11
N GLU A 270 9.14 0.42 0.39
CA GLU A 270 8.07 0.75 1.32
C GLU A 270 6.93 1.41 0.55
N LEU A 271 5.76 0.78 0.59
CA LEU A 271 4.55 1.22 -0.08
C LEU A 271 3.59 1.77 0.95
N PHE A 272 3.13 2.99 0.74
CA PHE A 272 2.17 3.68 1.58
C PHE A 272 0.84 3.82 0.85
N TRP A 273 -0.25 3.69 1.61
CA TRP A 273 -1.59 4.11 1.21
C TRP A 273 -2.23 4.81 2.41
N ASN A 274 -2.65 6.07 2.24
CA ASN A 274 -3.06 6.94 3.35
C ASN A 274 -2.07 6.88 4.53
N ASP A 275 -2.53 6.28 5.63
CA ASP A 275 -1.85 6.21 6.90
C ASP A 275 -1.18 4.84 7.17
N ARG A 276 -1.15 3.96 6.16
CA ARG A 276 -0.65 2.60 6.28
C ARG A 276 0.56 2.41 5.39
N SER A 277 1.51 1.61 5.84
CA SER A 277 2.68 1.23 5.05
C SER A 277 2.99 -0.24 5.16
N VAL A 278 3.64 -0.76 4.11
CA VAL A 278 4.21 -2.09 4.06
C VAL A 278 5.59 -2.01 3.42
N GLU A 279 6.62 -2.48 4.12
CA GLU A 279 7.97 -2.67 3.57
C GLU A 279 8.07 -4.09 3.02
N THR A 280 8.42 -4.23 1.75
CA THR A 280 8.39 -5.52 1.03
C THR A 280 9.39 -5.57 -0.12
N VAL A 281 9.68 -6.76 -0.64
CA VAL A 281 10.46 -6.96 -1.87
C VAL A 281 9.56 -7.59 -2.91
N LEU A 282 8.97 -6.80 -3.80
CA LEU A 282 7.89 -7.29 -4.68
C LEU A 282 8.32 -8.43 -5.62
N ALA A 283 9.60 -8.51 -5.96
CA ALA A 283 10.19 -9.55 -6.80
C ALA A 283 11.43 -10.17 -6.12
N PRO A 284 11.27 -11.05 -5.12
CA PRO A 284 12.43 -11.65 -4.47
C PRO A 284 13.29 -12.40 -5.50
N ALA A 285 14.61 -12.18 -5.46
CA ALA A 285 15.54 -12.83 -6.37
C ALA A 285 15.38 -14.36 -6.26
N THR A 286 15.09 -15.01 -7.38
CA THR A 286 14.67 -16.43 -7.43
C THR A 286 15.81 -17.42 -7.13
N GLY A 287 16.90 -17.00 -6.48
CA GLY A 287 18.12 -17.80 -6.38
C GLY A 287 19.22 -17.36 -5.42
N GLY A 288 18.92 -16.59 -4.37
CA GLY A 288 19.91 -16.30 -3.31
C GLY A 288 19.62 -17.12 -2.06
N ALA A 289 20.45 -18.12 -1.76
CA ALA A 289 20.43 -18.81 -0.47
C ALA A 289 20.40 -17.76 0.66
N ALA A 290 19.40 -17.83 1.54
CA ALA A 290 19.26 -16.91 2.65
C ALA A 290 20.55 -16.87 3.48
N PRO A 291 21.07 -15.69 3.88
CA PRO A 291 22.19 -15.63 4.80
C PRO A 291 21.79 -16.26 6.13
N SER A 292 22.39 -17.41 6.41
CA SER A 292 22.29 -18.14 7.67
C SER A 292 22.60 -17.19 8.84
N ARG A 293 21.62 -17.00 9.72
CA ARG A 293 21.86 -16.57 11.09
C ARG A 293 22.35 -17.74 11.92
#